data_AF-A0AAV5JGT7-F1
#
_entry.id   AF-A0AAV5JGT7-F1
#
_cell.length_a   1.000
_cell.length_b   1.000
_cell.length_c   1.000
_cell.angle_alpha   90.00
_cell.angle_beta   90.00
_cell.angle_gamma   90.00
#
_symmetry.space_group_name_H-M   'P 1'
#
loop_
_entity.id
_entity.type
_entity.pdbx_description
1 polymer ?
#
loop_
_entity_poly.entity_id
_entity_poly.type
_entity_poly.pdbx_seq_one_letter_code
_entity_poly.pdbx_strand_id
1 'polypeptide(L)'
;MAAEEDSIELAAASRRERLRALRAAQELLNTPDDDSAQADENGANGTNETDNPSMKFRNYVPQDKQLQEGKLAAPVLPKFEDPITEAPPPSEKKEDPFLNIAPKKPNWDLRRDVQKKLDKLERRTQKAMYKLMEQQEKERQLAEGGDAIED
;
A
#
# COMPACT_ATOMS: atom_id res chain seq x y z
N MET A 1 6.95 -22.27 13.68
CA MET A 1 8.24 -21.71 13.26
C MET A 1 8.54 -22.09 11.81
N ALA A 2 8.57 -23.38 11.44
CA ALA A 2 8.82 -23.82 10.05
C ALA A 2 7.92 -23.16 8.97
N ALA A 3 6.60 -23.03 9.18
CA ALA A 3 5.69 -22.49 8.17
C ALA A 3 5.89 -20.99 7.85
N GLU A 4 6.44 -20.21 8.79
CA GLU A 4 6.76 -18.79 8.56
C GLU A 4 8.11 -18.64 7.84
N GLU A 5 9.06 -19.54 8.12
CA GLU A 5 10.35 -19.63 7.45
C GLU A 5 10.13 -19.96 5.96
N ASP A 6 9.26 -20.93 5.65
CA ASP A 6 8.91 -21.29 4.27
C ASP A 6 8.32 -20.11 3.48
N SER A 7 7.47 -19.28 4.12
CA SER A 7 6.88 -18.09 3.47
C SER A 7 7.92 -16.99 3.20
N ILE A 8 8.91 -16.84 4.08
CA ILE A 8 9.98 -15.85 3.91
C ILE A 8 10.94 -16.30 2.80
N GLU A 9 11.23 -17.60 2.72
CA GLU A 9 12.06 -18.18 1.67
C GLU A 9 11.42 -18.06 0.28
N LEU A 10 10.11 -18.31 0.17
CA LEU A 10 9.36 -18.10 -1.08
C LEU A 10 9.37 -16.62 -1.53
N ALA A 11 9.22 -15.69 -0.59
CA ALA A 11 9.31 -14.25 -0.87
C ALA A 11 10.73 -13.83 -1.31
N ALA A 12 11.77 -14.40 -0.70
CA ALA A 12 13.16 -14.16 -1.09
C ALA A 12 13.47 -14.73 -2.47
N ALA A 13 12.95 -15.91 -2.80
CA ALA A 13 13.13 -16.57 -4.10
C ALA A 13 12.50 -15.75 -5.24
N SER A 14 11.23 -15.34 -5.08
CA SER A 14 10.53 -14.52 -6.07
C SER A 14 11.20 -13.16 -6.31
N ARG A 15 11.71 -12.51 -5.26
CA ARG A 15 12.49 -11.26 -5.38
C ARG A 15 13.78 -11.49 -6.16
N ARG A 16 14.50 -12.59 -5.89
CA ARG A 16 15.76 -12.93 -6.56
C ARG A 16 15.55 -13.20 -8.05
N GLU A 17 14.47 -13.89 -8.42
CA GLU A 17 14.10 -14.15 -9.81
C GLU A 17 13.78 -12.84 -10.56
N ARG A 18 12.96 -11.97 -9.96
CA ARG A 18 12.63 -10.66 -10.54
C ARG A 18 13.87 -9.80 -10.78
N LEU A 19 14.79 -9.76 -9.82
CA LEU A 19 16.05 -9.02 -9.96
C LEU A 19 16.95 -9.61 -11.05
N ARG A 20 16.94 -10.93 -11.23
CA ARG A 20 17.69 -11.61 -12.29
C ARG A 20 17.15 -11.25 -13.69
N ALA A 21 15.83 -11.24 -13.85
CA ALA A 21 15.18 -10.85 -15.10
C ALA A 21 15.47 -9.39 -15.47
N LEU A 22 15.41 -8.47 -14.50
CA LEU A 22 15.77 -7.07 -14.72
C LEU A 22 17.24 -6.91 -15.13
N ARG A 23 18.15 -7.68 -14.51
CA ARG A 23 19.58 -7.64 -14.84
C ARG A 23 19.85 -8.17 -16.25
N ALA A 24 19.18 -9.25 -16.66
CA ALA A 24 19.30 -9.81 -18.01
C ALA A 24 18.75 -8.84 -19.08
N ALA A 25 17.62 -8.18 -18.83
CA ALA A 25 17.08 -7.17 -19.73
C ALA A 25 18.02 -5.95 -19.85
N GLN A 26 18.66 -5.55 -18.75
CA GLN A 26 19.65 -4.47 -18.75
C GLN A 26 20.93 -4.86 -19.51
N GLU A 27 21.35 -6.13 -19.44
CA GLU A 27 22.50 -6.64 -20.18
C GLU A 27 22.25 -6.63 -21.70
N LEU A 28 21.07 -7.08 -22.15
CA LEU A 28 20.66 -6.96 -23.56
C LEU A 28 20.57 -5.52 -24.06
N LEU A 29 20.17 -4.59 -23.19
CA LEU A 29 20.15 -3.17 -23.54
C LEU A 29 21.55 -2.56 -23.63
N ASN A 30 22.49 -3.08 -22.83
CA ASN A 30 23.84 -2.54 -22.73
C ASN A 30 24.83 -3.17 -23.71
N THR A 31 24.52 -4.31 -24.33
CA THR A 31 25.27 -4.82 -25.47
C THR A 31 24.85 -4.03 -26.72
N PRO A 32 25.73 -3.19 -27.31
CA PRO A 32 25.43 -2.56 -28.58
C PRO A 32 25.35 -3.66 -29.64
N ASP A 33 24.26 -3.64 -30.40
CA ASP A 33 24.02 -4.53 -31.53
C ASP A 33 25.06 -4.21 -32.63
N ASP A 34 26.13 -5.01 -32.71
CA ASP A 34 27.22 -4.86 -33.70
C ASP A 34 26.86 -5.48 -35.06
N ASP A 35 25.58 -5.49 -35.44
CA ASP A 35 25.11 -6.09 -36.70
C ASP A 35 23.98 -5.30 -37.39
N SER A 36 24.00 -3.97 -37.28
CA SER A 36 23.10 -3.11 -38.05
C SER A 36 23.83 -1.96 -38.75
N ALA A 37 24.87 -2.32 -39.49
CA ALA A 37 25.36 -1.50 -40.60
C ALA A 37 24.55 -1.81 -41.86
N GLN A 38 23.66 -0.89 -42.26
CA GLN A 38 23.25 -0.52 -43.64
C GLN A 38 21.76 -0.16 -43.73
N ALA A 39 21.47 1.13 -43.91
CA ALA A 39 20.73 1.63 -45.07
C ALA A 39 20.56 3.16 -44.94
N ASP A 40 21.41 3.87 -45.67
CA ASP A 40 21.39 5.32 -45.83
C ASP A 40 20.08 5.86 -46.42
N GLU A 41 19.80 7.10 -46.02
CA GLU A 41 18.81 8.01 -46.57
C GLU A 41 19.14 8.40 -48.03
N ASN A 42 18.13 8.50 -48.92
CA ASN A 42 17.90 9.62 -49.87
C ASN A 42 16.88 9.31 -50.98
N GLY A 43 16.01 10.28 -51.28
CA GLY A 43 15.74 10.69 -52.67
C GLY A 43 14.43 10.27 -53.39
N ALA A 44 13.49 11.21 -53.44
CA ALA A 44 12.70 11.64 -54.62
C ALA A 44 11.82 10.66 -55.45
N ASN A 45 10.50 10.88 -55.31
CA ASN A 45 9.48 11.14 -56.36
C ASN A 45 9.32 10.18 -57.58
N GLY A 46 8.11 9.63 -57.76
CA GLY A 46 7.55 9.40 -59.11
C GLY A 46 6.81 8.07 -59.34
N THR A 47 5.48 8.16 -59.40
CA THR A 47 4.53 7.34 -60.20
C THR A 47 4.46 5.83 -59.94
N ASN A 48 3.37 5.39 -59.29
CA ASN A 48 2.69 4.12 -59.57
C ASN A 48 1.19 4.26 -59.27
N GLU A 49 0.41 4.60 -60.30
CA GLU A 49 -1.06 4.44 -60.31
C GLU A 49 -1.41 2.94 -60.36
N THR A 50 -1.26 2.24 -59.22
CA THR A 50 -1.98 0.98 -58.90
C THR A 50 -1.81 0.55 -57.44
N ASP A 51 -1.20 1.37 -56.57
CA ASP A 51 -1.16 1.11 -55.12
C ASP A 51 -1.67 2.35 -54.37
N ASN A 52 -2.96 2.69 -54.55
CA ASN A 52 -3.57 3.66 -53.65
C ASN A 52 -3.78 2.96 -52.29
N PRO A 53 -3.09 3.36 -51.21
CA PRO A 53 -3.30 2.76 -49.90
C PRO A 53 -4.77 2.96 -49.52
N SER A 54 -5.50 1.86 -49.30
CA SER A 54 -6.93 1.92 -48.93
C SER A 54 -7.11 2.86 -47.73
N MET A 55 -7.76 4.01 -47.95
CA MET A 55 -7.82 5.08 -46.97
C MET A 55 -8.90 4.75 -45.92
N LYS A 56 -8.51 4.62 -44.65
CA LYS A 56 -9.40 4.23 -43.56
C LYS A 56 -9.68 5.40 -42.64
N PHE A 57 -10.96 5.70 -42.39
CA PHE A 57 -11.38 6.84 -41.57
C PHE A 57 -11.87 6.37 -40.20
N ARG A 58 -11.15 6.75 -39.13
CA ARG A 58 -11.51 6.44 -37.74
C ARG A 58 -12.41 7.52 -37.13
N ASN A 59 -11.99 8.79 -37.23
CA ASN A 59 -12.64 9.93 -36.57
C ASN A 59 -13.28 10.94 -37.56
N TYR A 60 -13.29 10.64 -38.86
CA TYR A 60 -13.81 11.54 -39.90
C TYR A 60 -14.83 10.82 -40.80
N VAL A 61 -15.82 11.54 -41.31
CA VAL A 61 -16.81 11.02 -42.26
C VAL A 61 -16.69 11.77 -43.58
N PRO A 62 -16.11 11.14 -44.62
CA PRO A 62 -16.05 11.75 -45.95
C PRO A 62 -17.45 12.06 -46.52
N GLN A 63 -17.56 13.14 -47.28
CA GLN A 63 -18.81 13.49 -47.99
C GLN A 63 -19.02 12.63 -49.25
N ASP A 64 -17.94 12.17 -49.89
CA ASP A 64 -18.02 11.30 -51.06
C ASP A 64 -18.42 9.87 -50.70
N LYS A 65 -19.42 9.35 -51.41
CA LYS A 65 -20.02 8.03 -51.15
C LYS A 65 -19.03 6.87 -51.29
N GLN A 66 -18.13 6.95 -52.27
CA GLN A 66 -17.10 5.91 -52.49
C GLN A 66 -16.08 5.84 -51.35
N LEU A 67 -15.87 6.96 -50.64
CA LEU A 67 -14.86 7.08 -49.59
C LEU A 67 -15.44 6.80 -48.19
N GLN A 68 -16.77 6.80 -48.06
CA GLN A 68 -17.49 6.39 -46.85
C GLN A 68 -17.36 4.89 -46.53
N GLU A 69 -17.15 4.04 -47.55
CA GLU A 69 -16.88 2.60 -47.38
C GLU A 69 -15.57 2.34 -46.62
N GLY A 70 -14.64 3.30 -46.62
CA GLY A 70 -13.41 3.26 -45.83
C GLY A 70 -13.60 3.61 -44.35
N LYS A 71 -14.81 3.92 -43.87
CA LYS A 71 -15.04 4.24 -42.46
C LYS A 71 -14.90 3.00 -41.59
N LEU A 72 -14.01 3.07 -40.60
CA LEU A 72 -13.84 1.99 -39.62
C LEU A 72 -14.98 2.02 -38.60
N ALA A 73 -15.66 0.88 -38.44
CA ALA A 73 -16.66 0.71 -37.40
C ALA A 73 -16.01 0.83 -36.01
N ALA A 74 -16.71 1.47 -35.07
CA ALA A 74 -16.26 1.53 -33.70
C ALA A 74 -16.15 0.11 -33.14
N PRO A 75 -15.07 -0.23 -32.41
CA PRO A 75 -14.96 -1.53 -31.76
C PRO A 75 -16.14 -1.75 -30.83
N VAL A 76 -16.93 -2.80 -31.09
CA VAL A 76 -18.00 -3.21 -30.18
C VAL A 76 -17.34 -3.82 -28.97
N LEU A 77 -17.36 -3.08 -27.86
CA LEU A 77 -16.88 -3.62 -26.59
C LEU A 77 -17.76 -4.83 -26.23
N PRO A 78 -17.16 -5.96 -25.81
CA PRO A 78 -17.94 -7.04 -25.23
C PRO A 78 -18.73 -6.48 -24.06
N LYS A 79 -20.05 -6.72 -24.06
CA LYS A 79 -20.91 -6.36 -22.93
C LYS A 79 -20.39 -7.15 -21.74
N PHE A 80 -19.82 -6.45 -20.78
CA PHE A 80 -19.39 -7.03 -19.52
C PHE A 80 -20.67 -7.54 -18.83
N GLU A 81 -20.88 -8.86 -18.86
CA GLU A 81 -21.84 -9.49 -17.97
C GLU A 81 -21.18 -9.46 -16.60
N ASP A 82 -21.68 -8.59 -15.71
CA ASP A 82 -21.30 -8.60 -14.31
C ASP A 82 -21.50 -10.04 -13.82
N PRO A 83 -20.44 -10.73 -13.39
CA PRO A 83 -20.62 -12.03 -12.77
C PRO A 83 -21.52 -11.80 -11.57
N ILE A 84 -22.76 -12.32 -11.64
CA ILE A 84 -23.65 -12.46 -10.50
C ILE A 84 -22.85 -13.26 -9.50
N THR A 85 -22.26 -12.51 -8.58
CA THR A 85 -21.28 -12.99 -7.63
C THR A 85 -22.11 -13.73 -6.61
N GLU A 86 -22.18 -15.05 -6.75
CA GLU A 86 -22.66 -15.93 -5.70
C GLU A 86 -21.86 -15.55 -4.44
N ALA A 87 -22.59 -14.98 -3.47
CA ALA A 87 -21.98 -14.26 -2.36
C ALA A 87 -20.97 -15.18 -1.65
N PRO A 88 -19.70 -14.76 -1.49
CA PRO A 88 -18.75 -15.55 -0.72
C PRO A 88 -19.26 -15.70 0.73
N PRO A 89 -19.03 -16.86 1.38
CA PRO A 89 -19.40 -17.07 2.78
C PRO A 89 -18.75 -15.98 3.64
N PRO A 90 -19.38 -15.56 4.75
CA PRO A 90 -18.90 -14.45 5.57
C PRO A 90 -17.49 -14.79 6.08
N SER A 91 -16.48 -14.21 5.44
CA SER A 91 -15.12 -14.24 5.94
C SER A 91 -15.13 -13.49 7.26
N GLU A 92 -14.71 -14.18 8.32
CA GLU A 92 -14.39 -13.54 9.59
C GLU A 92 -13.47 -12.37 9.30
N LYS A 93 -13.97 -11.16 9.56
CA LYS A 93 -13.26 -9.91 9.35
C LYS A 93 -12.01 -9.95 10.22
N LYS A 94 -10.90 -10.41 9.67
CA LYS A 94 -9.58 -10.04 10.17
C LYS A 94 -9.49 -8.55 9.92
N GLU A 95 -9.88 -7.77 10.93
CA GLU A 95 -9.76 -6.33 10.88
C GLU A 95 -8.28 -6.01 10.70
N ASP A 96 -7.92 -5.56 9.50
CA ASP A 96 -6.58 -5.08 9.22
C ASP A 96 -6.27 -3.96 10.22
N PRO A 97 -5.24 -4.11 11.08
CA PRO A 97 -4.92 -3.12 12.12
C PRO A 97 -4.58 -1.73 11.57
N PHE A 98 -4.41 -1.63 10.26
CA PHE A 98 -4.06 -0.42 9.53
C PHE A 98 -5.25 0.32 8.93
N LEU A 99 -6.40 -0.34 8.69
CA LEU A 99 -7.56 0.29 8.05
C LEU A 99 -8.33 1.25 9.00
N ASN A 100 -8.13 1.09 10.31
CA ASN A 100 -8.76 1.93 11.35
C ASN A 100 -7.79 2.95 11.99
N ILE A 101 -6.64 3.22 11.36
CA ILE A 101 -5.76 4.30 11.83
C ILE A 101 -6.32 5.62 11.30
N ALA A 102 -7.31 6.15 12.02
CA ALA A 102 -7.68 7.56 11.90
C ALA A 102 -6.42 8.43 11.97
N PRO A 103 -6.37 9.59 11.29
CA PRO A 103 -5.26 10.53 11.45
C PRO A 103 -5.09 10.83 12.94
N LYS A 104 -4.01 10.31 13.52
CA LYS A 104 -3.76 10.43 14.95
C LYS A 104 -3.61 11.91 15.30
N LYS A 105 -3.98 12.25 16.54
CA LYS A 105 -3.75 13.60 17.10
C LYS A 105 -2.26 13.96 16.91
N PRO A 106 -1.91 15.22 16.55
CA PRO A 106 -0.52 15.62 16.29
C PRO A 106 0.40 15.32 17.49
N ASN A 107 -0.13 15.41 18.71
CA ASN A 107 0.60 15.15 19.95
C ASN A 107 0.52 13.69 20.44
N TRP A 108 0.06 12.74 19.62
CA TRP A 108 -0.11 11.34 20.06
C TRP A 108 1.21 10.71 20.50
N ASP A 109 2.28 11.04 19.77
CA ASP A 109 3.62 10.52 20.03
C ASP A 109 4.19 11.10 21.32
N LEU A 110 4.05 12.41 21.50
CA LEU A 110 4.43 13.09 22.74
C LEU A 110 3.70 12.49 23.95
N ARG A 111 2.40 12.20 23.82
CA ARG A 111 1.64 11.53 24.89
C ARG A 111 2.19 10.15 25.18
N ARG A 112 2.45 9.33 24.15
CA ARG A 112 3.01 7.99 24.29
C ARG A 112 4.36 8.03 25.02
N ASP A 113 5.25 8.92 24.60
CA ASP A 113 6.62 8.99 25.12
C ASP A 113 6.67 9.54 26.55
N VAL A 114 5.75 10.46 26.90
CA VAL A 114 5.62 11.01 28.25
C VAL A 114 4.87 10.06 29.19
N GLN A 115 3.94 9.23 28.68
CA GLN A 115 3.09 8.35 29.49
C GLN A 115 3.89 7.45 30.44
N LYS A 116 4.95 6.80 29.94
CA LYS A 116 5.79 5.91 30.76
C LYS A 116 6.44 6.62 31.96
N LYS A 117 6.79 7.90 31.81
CA LYS A 117 7.36 8.72 32.89
C LYS A 117 6.29 9.11 33.90
N LEU A 118 5.11 9.49 33.42
CA LEU A 118 3.95 9.80 34.26
C LEU A 118 3.50 8.58 35.05
N ASP A 119 3.37 7.40 34.43
CA ASP A 119 2.98 6.16 35.11
C ASP A 119 3.95 5.82 36.25
N LYS A 120 5.26 6.01 36.03
CA LYS A 120 6.28 5.78 37.05
C LYS A 120 6.16 6.76 38.22
N LEU A 121 5.84 8.02 37.92
CA LEU A 121 5.64 9.05 38.93
C LEU A 121 4.34 8.78 39.70
N GLU A 122 3.24 8.50 39.00
CA GLU A 122 1.93 8.19 39.57
C GLU A 122 2.00 7.02 40.55
N ARG A 123 2.68 5.91 40.18
CA ARG A 123 2.89 4.77 41.09
C ARG A 123 3.62 5.17 42.38
N ARG A 124 4.59 6.09 42.29
CA ARG A 124 5.33 6.58 43.47
C ARG A 124 4.46 7.52 44.30
N THR A 125 3.68 8.38 43.66
CA THR A 125 2.74 9.29 44.32
C THR A 125 1.67 8.51 45.06
N GLN A 126 1.06 7.50 44.44
CA GLN A 126 0.09 6.60 45.10
C GLN A 126 0.72 5.88 46.29
N LYS A 127 1.95 5.36 46.15
CA LYS A 127 2.68 4.72 47.25
C LYS A 127 2.99 5.69 48.40
N ALA A 128 3.36 6.93 48.08
CA ALA A 128 3.62 7.96 49.09
C ALA A 128 2.33 8.37 49.80
N MET A 129 1.23 8.52 49.07
CA MET A 129 -0.10 8.81 49.61
C MET A 129 -0.58 7.72 50.56
N TYR A 130 -0.39 6.45 50.18
CA TYR A 130 -0.71 5.31 51.06
C TYR A 130 0.11 5.33 52.36
N LYS A 131 1.42 5.60 52.27
CA LYS A 131 2.27 5.71 53.47
C LYS A 131 1.84 6.85 54.39
N LEU A 132 1.46 7.99 53.82
CA LEU A 132 1.00 9.14 54.61
C LEU A 132 -0.31 8.81 55.33
N MET A 133 -1.24 8.13 54.64
CA MET A 133 -2.48 7.64 55.22
C MET A 133 -2.22 6.66 56.37
N GLU A 134 -1.31 5.70 56.19
CA GLU A 134 -0.93 4.73 57.22
C GLU A 134 -0.30 5.40 58.46
N GLN A 135 0.53 6.43 58.26
CA GLN A 135 1.11 7.20 59.36
C GLN A 135 0.04 7.99 60.11
N GLN A 136 -0.83 8.69 59.40
CA GLN A 136 -1.92 9.45 59.99
C GLN A 136 -2.89 8.56 60.78
N GLU A 137 -3.17 7.36 60.27
CA GLU A 137 -4.01 6.39 60.97
C GLU A 137 -3.34 5.86 62.24
N LYS A 138 -2.04 5.56 62.20
CA LYS A 138 -1.26 5.15 63.39
C LYS A 138 -1.20 6.26 64.44
N GLU A 139 -0.98 7.51 64.03
CA GLU A 139 -1.00 8.67 64.94
C GLU A 139 -2.37 8.84 65.59
N ARG A 140 -3.46 8.70 64.81
CA ARG A 140 -4.82 8.73 65.34
C ARG A 140 -5.07 7.61 66.35
N GLN A 141 -4.64 6.38 66.06
CA GLN A 141 -4.78 5.24 66.98
C GLN A 141 -3.95 5.42 68.25
N LEU A 142 -2.74 5.97 68.17
CA LEU A 142 -1.89 6.26 69.33
C LEU A 142 -2.49 7.37 70.20
N ALA A 143 -3.04 8.42 69.59
CA ALA A 143 -3.74 9.48 70.33
C ALA A 143 -4.99 8.94 71.04
N GLU A 144 -5.77 8.10 70.36
CA GLU A 144 -6.98 7.45 70.91
C GLU A 144 -6.64 6.43 72.02
N GLY A 145 -5.51 5.72 71.90
CA GLY A 145 -5.04 4.76 72.91
C GLY A 145 -4.32 5.39 74.11
N GLY A 146 -3.76 6.60 73.95
CA GLY A 146 -3.13 7.37 75.04
C GLY A 146 -4.15 7.97 76.01
N ASP A 147 -5.26 8.48 75.49
CA ASP A 147 -6.38 9.00 76.29
C ASP A 147 -7.05 7.90 77.14
N ALA A 148 -7.01 6.64 76.71
CA ALA A 148 -7.65 5.52 77.41
C ALA A 148 -6.85 4.94 78.60
N ILE A 149 -5.62 5.40 78.85
CA ILE A 149 -4.73 4.88 79.90
C ILE A 149 -4.60 5.87 81.08
N GLU A 150 -5.03 7.13 80.93
CA GLU A 150 -4.94 8.17 81.97
C GLU A 150 -6.25 8.43 82.76
N ASP A 151 -7.35 7.71 82.48
CA ASP A 151 -8.59 7.69 83.28
C ASP A 151 -8.76 6.38 84.07
#